data_AF-A0AAX1U8X2-F1
#
_entry.id   AF-A0AAX1U8X2-F1
#
_cell.length_a   1.000
_cell.length_b   1.000
_cell.length_c   1.000
_cell.angle_alpha   90.00
_cell.angle_beta   90.00
_cell.angle_gamma   90.00
#
_symmetry.space_group_name_H-M   'P 1'
#
loop_
_entity.id
_entity.type
_entity.pdbx_description
1 polymer ?
#
loop_
_entity_poly.entity_id
_entity_poly.type
_entity_poly.pdbx_seq_one_letter_code
_entity_poly.pdbx_strand_id
1 'polypeptide(L)'
;MNKEQITSKTEASIRQQLYQRGYATCIDTMVSLGWLNPKDVSRWQKGEIPYLERVCGSNLGHLNTFLKAYHQYAMKNGYKENWTCYRHKKTKKMLRFSKSGNEVVEKRYATHIVCMECKKKEKVKEVLDGEKNTK
;
A
#
# COMPACT_ATOMS: atom_id res chain seq x y z
N MET A 1 -12.63 11.93 2.40
CA MET A 1 -12.26 11.17 1.19
C MET A 1 -13.35 10.15 0.93
N ASN A 2 -13.98 10.16 -0.23
CA ASN A 2 -15.11 9.26 -0.51
C ASN A 2 -14.62 7.87 -0.93
N LYS A 3 -15.48 6.85 -0.82
CA LYS A 3 -15.12 5.44 -1.16
C LYS A 3 -14.57 5.32 -2.59
N GLU A 4 -15.20 5.98 -3.56
CA GLU A 4 -14.77 5.98 -4.96
C GLU A 4 -13.40 6.63 -5.17
N GLN A 5 -13.13 7.72 -4.45
CA GLN A 5 -11.81 8.36 -4.46
C GLN A 5 -10.74 7.44 -3.89
N ILE A 6 -11.06 6.65 -2.85
CA ILE A 6 -10.14 5.67 -2.26
C ILE A 6 -9.80 4.61 -3.30
N THR A 7 -10.80 4.04 -3.95
CA THR A 7 -10.61 3.03 -4.99
C THR A 7 -9.75 3.58 -6.13
N SER A 8 -10.14 4.71 -6.73
CA SER A 8 -9.42 5.29 -7.87
C SER A 8 -7.95 5.60 -7.56
N LYS A 9 -7.67 6.23 -6.41
CA LYS A 9 -6.28 6.50 -6.00
C LYS A 9 -5.50 5.23 -5.66
N THR A 10 -6.16 4.21 -5.10
CA THR A 10 -5.55 2.90 -4.80
C THR A 10 -5.10 2.24 -6.09
N GLU A 11 -5.98 2.13 -7.10
CA GLU A 11 -5.65 1.57 -8.40
C GLU A 11 -4.53 2.34 -9.10
N ALA A 12 -4.58 3.68 -9.04
CA ALA A 12 -3.53 4.53 -9.60
C ALA A 12 -2.17 4.27 -8.96
N SER A 13 -2.11 4.19 -7.63
CA SER A 13 -0.86 3.91 -6.92
C SER A 13 -0.35 2.48 -7.17
N ILE A 14 -1.24 1.47 -7.22
CA ILE A 14 -0.82 0.10 -7.56
C ILE A 14 -0.18 0.08 -8.95
N ARG A 15 -0.83 0.70 -9.95
CA ARG A 15 -0.31 0.77 -11.32
C ARG A 15 1.07 1.43 -11.38
N GLN A 16 1.25 2.55 -10.69
CA GLN A 16 2.54 3.24 -10.61
C GLN A 16 3.62 2.37 -9.99
N GLN A 17 3.32 1.67 -8.88
CA GLN A 17 4.28 0.76 -8.24
C GLN A 17 4.61 -0.44 -9.14
N LEU A 18 3.61 -1.08 -9.75
CA LEU A 18 3.84 -2.19 -10.67
C LEU A 18 4.72 -1.77 -11.85
N TYR A 19 4.52 -0.57 -12.39
CA TYR A 19 5.34 -0.03 -13.47
C TYR A 19 6.80 0.23 -13.03
N GLN A 20 7.01 0.81 -11.84
CA GLN A 20 8.35 1.21 -11.40
C GLN A 20 9.22 0.03 -10.93
N ARG A 21 8.64 -0.96 -10.23
CA ARG A 21 9.39 -2.05 -9.57
C ARG A 21 8.88 -3.46 -9.84
N GLY A 22 7.74 -3.61 -10.54
CA GLY A 22 7.14 -4.92 -10.84
C GLY A 22 6.29 -5.52 -9.72
N TYR A 23 6.17 -4.85 -8.57
CA TYR A 23 5.33 -5.26 -7.44
C TYR A 23 4.70 -4.05 -6.75
N ALA A 24 3.59 -4.25 -6.04
CA ALA A 24 2.93 -3.25 -5.23
C ALA A 24 2.74 -3.76 -3.80
N THR A 25 2.75 -2.85 -2.82
CA THR A 25 2.53 -3.19 -1.40
C THR A 25 1.43 -2.31 -0.81
N CYS A 26 0.71 -2.85 0.18
CA CYS A 26 -0.29 -2.07 0.90
C CYS A 26 0.32 -0.84 1.57
N ILE A 27 1.52 -0.96 2.16
CA ILE A 27 2.20 0.12 2.87
C ILE A 27 2.54 1.28 1.94
N ASP A 28 3.19 1.01 0.80
CA ASP A 28 3.54 2.07 -0.16
C ASP A 28 2.29 2.74 -0.74
N THR A 29 1.21 1.98 -0.91
CA THR A 29 -0.05 2.52 -1.41
C THR A 29 -0.70 3.44 -0.36
N MET A 30 -0.66 3.07 0.91
CA MET A 30 -1.09 3.95 2.01
C MET A 30 -0.23 5.21 2.14
N VAL A 31 1.08 5.10 1.89
CA VAL A 31 1.97 6.27 1.83
C VAL A 31 1.59 7.17 0.66
N SER A 32 1.34 6.62 -0.53
CA SER A 32 0.89 7.38 -1.71
C SER A 32 -0.47 8.05 -1.51
N LEU A 33 -1.34 7.46 -0.69
CA LEU A 33 -2.63 8.04 -0.30
C LEU A 33 -2.51 9.15 0.76
N GLY A 34 -1.31 9.35 1.33
CA GLY A 34 -1.06 10.29 2.42
C GLY A 34 -1.57 9.84 3.78
N TRP A 35 -1.89 8.55 3.95
CA TRP A 35 -2.37 8.01 5.22
C TRP A 35 -1.24 7.62 6.16
N LEU A 36 -0.05 7.38 5.61
CA LEU A 36 1.15 7.04 6.37
C LEU A 36 2.31 7.93 5.93
N ASN A 37 3.11 8.36 6.89
CA ASN A 37 4.40 8.96 6.60
C ASN A 37 5.50 7.89 6.51
N PRO A 38 6.45 8.00 5.57
CA PRO A 38 7.59 7.08 5.48
C PRO A 38 8.41 6.99 6.78
N LYS A 39 8.46 8.08 7.55
CA LYS A 39 9.11 8.13 8.88
C LYS A 39 8.42 7.19 9.87
N ASP A 40 7.08 7.19 9.89
CA ASP A 40 6.30 6.34 10.80
C ASP A 40 6.36 4.88 10.39
N VAL A 41 6.39 4.58 9.09
CA VAL A 41 6.65 3.22 8.58
C VAL A 41 8.01 2.71 9.07
N SER A 42 9.04 3.56 9.03
CA SER A 42 10.37 3.20 9.50
C SER A 42 10.40 2.92 11.01
N ARG A 43 9.69 3.73 11.81
CA ARG A 43 9.55 3.53 13.27
C ARG A 43 8.78 2.26 13.60
N TRP A 44 7.73 1.95 12.84
CA TRP A 44 6.99 0.70 12.96
C TRP A 44 7.85 -0.51 12.59
N GLN A 45 8.65 -0.43 11.52
CA GLN A 45 9.61 -1.48 11.17
C GLN A 45 10.71 -1.70 12.23
N LYS A 46 11.02 -0.67 13.03
CA LYS A 46 11.89 -0.71 14.22
C LYS A 46 11.16 -1.11 15.50
N GLY A 47 9.87 -1.44 15.43
CA GLY A 47 9.08 -1.87 16.58
C GLY A 47 8.80 -0.77 17.62
N GLU A 48 9.06 0.50 17.30
CA GLU A 48 8.71 1.63 18.18
C GLU A 48 7.19 1.85 18.24
N ILE A 49 6.48 1.44 17.18
CA ILE A 49 5.03 1.51 17.08
C ILE A 49 4.48 0.08 17.17
N PRO A 50 3.55 -0.21 18.09
CA PRO A 50 3.06 -1.58 18.31
C PRO A 50 2.23 -2.13 17.14
N TYR A 51 1.50 -1.28 16.43
CA TYR A 51 0.71 -1.66 15.25
C TYR A 51 0.55 -0.47 14.28
N LEU A 52 0.57 -0.74 12.97
CA LEU A 52 0.62 0.29 11.92
C LEU A 52 -0.65 1.17 11.88
N GLU A 53 -1.83 0.60 12.14
CA GLU A 53 -3.10 1.35 12.20
C GLU A 53 -3.08 2.49 13.24
N ARG A 54 -2.18 2.46 14.23
CA ARG A 54 -2.06 3.50 15.26
C ARG A 54 -1.63 4.85 14.70
N VAL A 55 -0.77 4.82 13.69
CA VAL A 55 -0.18 6.01 13.05
C VAL A 55 -0.83 6.31 11.70
N CYS A 56 -1.84 5.53 11.34
CA CYS A 56 -2.59 5.75 10.11
C CYS A 56 -3.53 6.94 10.30
N GLY A 57 -3.40 7.95 9.44
CA GLY A 57 -4.25 9.14 9.44
C GLY A 57 -5.67 8.93 8.89
N SER A 58 -6.16 7.69 8.86
CA SER A 58 -7.44 7.33 8.27
C SER A 58 -8.27 6.46 9.21
N ASN A 59 -9.58 6.39 8.96
CA ASN A 59 -10.49 5.57 9.78
C ASN A 59 -10.53 4.11 9.29
N LEU A 60 -11.02 3.21 10.15
CA LEU A 60 -11.15 1.77 9.84
C LEU A 60 -12.05 1.51 8.62
N GLY A 61 -13.07 2.33 8.39
CA GLY A 61 -13.96 2.22 7.23
C GLY A 61 -13.22 2.43 5.91
N HIS A 62 -12.41 3.48 5.83
CA HIS A 62 -11.57 3.78 4.69
C HIS A 62 -10.51 2.70 4.46
N LEU A 63 -9.89 2.19 5.53
CA LEU A 63 -8.92 1.10 5.45
C LEU A 63 -9.54 -0.18 4.89
N ASN A 64 -10.75 -0.52 5.31
CA ASN A 64 -11.47 -1.68 4.77
C ASN A 64 -11.85 -1.48 3.30
N THR A 65 -12.29 -0.27 2.92
CA THR A 65 -12.54 0.08 1.51
C THR A 65 -11.26 -0.04 0.67
N PHE A 66 -10.15 0.48 1.18
CA PHE A 66 -8.83 0.38 0.56
C PHE A 66 -8.40 -1.07 0.33
N LEU A 67 -8.45 -1.92 1.36
CA LEU A 67 -8.07 -3.32 1.25
C LEU A 67 -8.94 -4.05 0.21
N LYS A 68 -10.26 -3.81 0.22
CA LYS A 68 -11.17 -4.39 -0.78
C LYS A 68 -10.78 -3.96 -2.20
N ALA A 69 -10.56 -2.66 -2.42
CA ALA A 69 -10.14 -2.14 -3.72
C ALA A 69 -8.80 -2.72 -4.17
N TYR A 70 -7.83 -2.83 -3.25
CA TYR A 70 -6.50 -3.37 -3.53
C TYR A 70 -6.55 -4.82 -4.02
N HIS A 71 -7.26 -5.69 -3.30
CA HIS A 71 -7.40 -7.10 -3.68
C HIS A 71 -8.31 -7.28 -4.91
N GLN A 72 -9.40 -6.52 -5.03
CA GLN A 72 -10.24 -6.55 -6.24
C GLN A 72 -9.46 -6.16 -7.49
N TYR A 73 -8.58 -5.16 -7.39
CA TYR A 73 -7.72 -4.77 -8.49
C TYR A 73 -6.76 -5.90 -8.89
N ALA A 74 -6.16 -6.60 -7.92
CA ALA A 74 -5.32 -7.77 -8.19
C ALA A 74 -6.09 -8.86 -8.94
N MET A 75 -7.27 -9.23 -8.43
CA MET A 75 -8.12 -10.27 -9.01
C MET A 75 -8.59 -9.89 -10.43
N LYS A 76 -9.03 -8.64 -10.64
CA LYS A 76 -9.53 -8.16 -11.93
C LYS A 76 -8.47 -8.21 -13.04
N ASN A 77 -7.22 -7.94 -12.69
CA ASN A 77 -6.10 -7.92 -13.63
C ASN A 77 -5.32 -9.24 -13.65
N GLY A 78 -5.75 -10.27 -12.91
CA GLY A 78 -5.08 -11.57 -12.85
C GLY A 78 -3.67 -11.54 -12.23
N TYR A 79 -3.36 -10.54 -11.40
CA TYR A 79 -2.04 -10.45 -10.77
C TYR A 79 -1.87 -11.48 -9.67
N LYS A 80 -0.62 -11.90 -9.43
CA LYS A 80 -0.31 -12.86 -8.38
C LYS A 80 -0.21 -12.15 -7.03
N GLU A 81 -0.94 -12.67 -6.06
CA GLU A 81 -0.86 -12.24 -4.67
C GLU A 81 0.18 -13.09 -3.94
N ASN A 82 1.19 -12.44 -3.36
CA ASN A 82 2.21 -13.11 -2.57
C ASN A 82 2.23 -12.55 -1.15
N TRP A 83 2.07 -13.42 -0.17
CA TRP A 83 2.10 -13.03 1.23
C TRP A 83 3.55 -12.83 1.69
N THR A 84 3.81 -11.70 2.37
CA THR A 84 5.13 -11.38 2.92
C THR A 84 5.10 -11.25 4.43
N CYS A 85 5.94 -12.02 5.13
CA CYS A 85 6.07 -11.91 6.57
C CYS A 85 6.87 -10.67 6.98
N TYR A 86 6.21 -9.69 7.60
CA TYR A 86 6.87 -8.51 8.19
C TYR A 86 7.39 -8.84 9.58
N ARG A 87 8.72 -8.78 9.74
CA ARG A 87 9.40 -9.09 11.01
C ARG A 87 10.26 -7.94 11.45
N HIS A 88 10.32 -7.75 12.77
CA HIS A 88 11.21 -6.80 13.38
C HIS A 88 12.68 -7.17 13.09
N LYS A 89 13.50 -6.19 12.71
CA LYS A 89 14.89 -6.46 12.30
C LYS A 89 15.73 -7.09 13.41
N LYS A 90 15.61 -6.59 14.65
CA LYS A 90 16.43 -7.00 15.80
C LYS A 90 15.87 -8.20 16.55
N THR A 91 14.59 -8.15 16.93
CA THR A 91 13.97 -9.17 17.80
C THR A 91 13.29 -10.30 17.02
N LYS A 92 13.22 -10.20 15.69
CA LYS A 92 12.54 -11.15 14.78
C LYS A 92 11.05 -11.41 15.06
N LYS A 93 10.46 -10.70 16.03
CA LYS A 93 9.02 -10.73 16.32
C LYS A 93 8.22 -10.26 15.10
N MET A 94 7.06 -10.86 14.86
CA MET A 94 6.16 -10.42 13.79
C MET A 94 5.62 -9.03 14.11
N LEU A 95 5.65 -8.15 13.11
CA LEU A 95 5.04 -6.83 13.20
C LEU A 95 3.54 -6.97 12.96
N ARG A 96 2.76 -6.16 13.69
CA ARG A 96 1.30 -6.13 13.55
C ARG A 96 0.85 -4.91 12.75
N PHE A 97 -0.14 -5.10 11.90
CA PHE A 97 -0.80 -4.04 11.16
C PHE A 97 -1.97 -3.49 11.96
N SER A 98 -2.82 -4.38 12.47
CA SER A 98 -4.06 -4.02 13.16
C SER A 98 -3.97 -4.07 14.68
N LYS A 99 -4.85 -3.32 15.35
CA LYS A 99 -4.98 -3.38 16.82
C LYS A 99 -5.45 -4.75 17.30
N SER A 100 -6.37 -5.37 16.56
CA SER A 100 -6.96 -6.67 16.91
C SER A 100 -6.00 -7.84 16.71
N GLY A 101 -5.01 -7.70 15.82
CA GLY A 101 -4.07 -8.77 15.51
C GLY A 101 -4.72 -10.00 14.85
N ASN A 102 -5.85 -9.81 14.17
CA ASN A 102 -6.58 -10.90 13.52
C ASN A 102 -5.78 -11.40 12.31
N GLU A 103 -5.41 -12.68 12.30
CA GLU A 103 -4.55 -13.27 11.27
C GLU A 103 -5.03 -13.05 9.83
N VAL A 104 -6.35 -13.02 9.59
CA VAL A 104 -6.91 -12.78 8.25
C VAL A 104 -6.64 -11.34 7.80
N VAL A 105 -6.80 -10.38 8.71
CA VAL A 105 -6.55 -8.96 8.45
C VAL A 105 -5.05 -8.72 8.27
N GLU A 106 -4.23 -9.33 9.13
CA GLU A 106 -2.77 -9.25 9.04
C GLU A 106 -2.26 -9.81 7.71
N LYS A 107 -2.80 -10.96 7.26
CA LYS A 107 -2.45 -11.55 5.97
C LYS A 107 -2.80 -10.62 4.81
N ARG A 108 -3.98 -9.99 4.81
CA ARG A 108 -4.39 -9.05 3.76
C ARG A 108 -3.46 -7.84 3.64
N TYR A 109 -3.10 -7.22 4.75
CA TYR A 109 -2.12 -6.12 4.73
C TYR A 109 -0.73 -6.59 4.28
N ALA A 110 -0.36 -7.81 4.63
CA ALA A 110 0.92 -8.42 4.30
C ALA A 110 1.01 -8.94 2.84
N THR A 111 -0.10 -8.97 2.11
CA THR A 111 -0.12 -9.41 0.71
C THR A 111 0.45 -8.34 -0.22
N HIS A 112 1.36 -8.75 -1.09
CA HIS A 112 1.91 -7.94 -2.17
C HIS A 112 1.33 -8.41 -3.49
N ILE A 113 1.04 -7.46 -4.37
CA ILE A 113 0.67 -7.76 -5.75
C ILE A 113 1.95 -7.81 -6.57
N VAL A 114 2.20 -8.91 -7.27
CA VAL A 114 3.38 -9.11 -8.11
C VAL A 114 2.93 -9.30 -9.56
N CYS A 115 3.47 -8.47 -10.45
CA CYS A 115 3.31 -8.65 -11.88
C CYS A 115 4.47 -9.51 -12.41
N MET A 116 4.18 -10.76 -12.78
CA MET A 116 5.20 -11.67 -13.33
C MET A 116 5.73 -11.22 -14.69
N GLU A 117 4.92 -10.47 -15.45
CA GLU A 117 5.23 -10.04 -16.82
C GLU A 117 5.90 -8.66 -16.91
N CYS A 118 5.92 -7.88 -15.82
CA CYS A 118 6.43 -6.50 -15.81
C CYS A 118 7.96 -6.40 -15.70
N LYS A 119 8.71 -7.31 -16.34
CA LYS A 119 10.15 -7.11 -16.59
C LYS A 119 10.35 -6.22 -17.83
N LYS A 120 9.85 -4.99 -17.80
CA LYS A 120 10.24 -3.97 -18.78
C LYS A 120 10.47 -2.66 -18.04
N LYS A 121 11.74 -2.41 -17.70
CA LYS A 121 12.22 -1.05 -17.49
C LYS A 121 12.04 -0.32 -18.81
N GLU A 122 11.14 0.64 -18.85
CA GLU A 122 11.31 1.79 -19.73
C GLU A 122 10.85 3.02 -18.98
N LYS A 123 11.63 4.09 -19.07
CA LYS A 123 11.43 5.35 -18.36
C LYS A 123 10.23 6.07 -18.95
N VAL A 124 9.33 6.60 -18.12
CA VAL A 124 8.62 7.83 -18.50
C VAL A 124 8.69 8.82 -17.33
N LYS A 125 9.46 9.86 -17.61
CA LYS A 125 9.59 11.12 -16.90
C LYS A 125 8.32 11.95 -17.17
N GLU A 126 7.92 12.72 -16.16
CA GLU A 126 7.10 13.94 -16.27
C GLU A 126 5.71 13.86 -16.94
N VAL A 127 4.65 13.84 -16.11
CA VAL A 127 3.44 14.64 -16.35
C VAL A 127 2.84 15.05 -14.99
N LEU A 128 3.45 16.03 -14.32
CA LEU A 128 2.85 16.77 -13.21
C LEU A 128 3.40 18.20 -13.21
N ASP A 129 3.26 18.92 -14.32
CA ASP A 129 3.18 20.38 -14.30
C ASP A 129 2.38 20.83 -15.53
N GLY A 130 1.14 21.24 -15.31
CA GLY A 130 0.19 21.55 -16.36
C GLY A 130 -1.09 22.18 -15.84
N GLU A 131 -1.02 22.90 -14.71
CA GLU A 131 -2.09 23.79 -14.27
C GLU A 131 -1.48 25.10 -13.74
N LYS A 132 -0.73 25.77 -14.60
CA LYS A 132 -0.60 27.23 -14.57
C LYS A 132 -0.64 27.74 -15.99
N ASN A 133 -1.82 28.14 -16.44
CA ASN A 133 -2.05 29.43 -17.10
C ASN A 133 -3.42 29.43 -17.79
N THR A 134 -4.45 30.00 -17.16
CA THR A 134 -5.44 30.79 -17.92
C THR A 134 -6.17 31.77 -17.00
N LYS A 135 -5.71 33.02 -17.03
CA LYS A 135 -6.45 34.30 -17.11
C LYS A 135 -5.76 35.38 -16.29
#